data_AF-A0A2V6XUP2-F1
#
_entry.id   AF-A0A2V6XUP2-F1
#
_cell.length_a   1.000
_cell.length_b   1.000
_cell.length_c   1.000
_cell.angle_alpha   90.00
_cell.angle_beta   90.00
_cell.angle_gamma   90.00
#
_symmetry.space_group_name_H-M   'P 1'
#
loop_
_entity.id
_entity.type
_entity.pdbx_description
1 polymer ?
#
loop_
_entity_poly.entity_id
_entity_poly.type
_entity_poly.pdbx_seq_one_letter_code
_entity_poly.pdbx_strand_id
1 'polypeptide(L)'
;MAKRLVDIDEKALAAARAELGTKTLKDTVNEALRRAAPTRNRRVARALDTLAKARFRAVRAALEPLAASGQVARAGIADLEVGFSARNLGEWTRLVAALAAFPLIETDAVHVRRARQVQRLLASRGLRGRKVPDLLIAAAAEESGLAVLHYDADFDLITRVTGQPCEWVVPAGSID
;
A
#
# COMPACT_ATOMS: atom_id res chain seq x y z
N MET A 1 -1.82 -19.51 -19.03
CA MET A 1 -0.85 -18.73 -18.24
C MET A 1 -0.32 -17.59 -19.10
N ALA A 2 -0.31 -16.35 -18.60
CA ALA A 2 0.32 -15.23 -19.29
C ALA A 2 1.84 -15.45 -19.35
N LYS A 3 2.45 -15.26 -20.53
CA LYS A 3 3.91 -15.32 -20.71
C LYS A 3 4.46 -13.90 -20.61
N ARG A 4 5.48 -13.68 -19.77
CA ARG A 4 6.22 -12.42 -19.66
C ARG A 4 7.67 -12.69 -20.05
N LEU A 5 8.24 -11.84 -20.92
CA LEU A 5 9.67 -11.88 -21.21
C LEU A 5 10.40 -11.17 -20.05
N VAL A 6 11.36 -11.84 -19.42
CA VAL A 6 12.18 -11.29 -18.34
C VAL A 6 13.62 -11.61 -18.69
N ASP A 7 14.46 -10.58 -18.76
CA ASP A 7 15.91 -10.75 -18.87
C ASP A 7 16.48 -11.15 -17.52
N ILE A 8 17.31 -12.20 -17.49
CA ILE A 8 17.82 -12.78 -16.24
C ILE A 8 19.33 -12.96 -16.38
N ASP A 9 20.07 -12.44 -15.41
CA ASP A 9 21.51 -12.62 -15.32
C ASP A 9 21.88 -14.12 -15.22
N GLU A 10 22.67 -14.61 -16.18
CA GLU A 10 23.04 -16.02 -16.28
C GLU A 10 23.86 -16.52 -15.08
N LYS A 11 24.69 -15.66 -14.48
CA LYS A 11 25.53 -16.03 -13.32
C LYS A 11 24.67 -16.22 -12.07
N ALA A 12 23.75 -15.29 -11.83
CA ALA A 12 22.78 -15.37 -10.75
C ALA A 12 21.87 -16.60 -10.93
N LEU A 13 21.46 -16.90 -12.16
CA LEU A 13 20.64 -18.07 -12.47
C LEU A 13 21.40 -19.38 -12.25
N ALA A 14 22.68 -19.46 -12.63
CA ALA A 14 23.52 -20.61 -12.37
C ALA A 14 23.75 -20.85 -10.86
N ALA A 15 24.02 -19.78 -10.10
CA ALA A 15 24.17 -19.84 -8.64
C ALA A 15 22.89 -20.33 -7.97
N ALA A 16 21.74 -19.74 -8.32
CA ALA A 16 20.44 -20.16 -7.81
C ALA A 16 20.13 -21.62 -8.17
N ARG A 17 20.48 -22.07 -9.38
CA ARG A 17 20.25 -23.46 -9.80
C ARG A 17 21.06 -24.45 -8.96
N ALA A 18 22.32 -24.14 -8.68
CA ALA A 18 23.19 -24.96 -7.83
C ALA A 18 22.67 -25.03 -6.40
N GLU A 19 22.28 -23.88 -5.83
CA GLU A 19 21.74 -23.81 -4.46
C GLU A 19 20.38 -24.51 -4.31
N LEU A 20 19.50 -24.37 -5.30
CA LEU A 20 18.14 -24.91 -5.27
C LEU A 20 18.07 -26.38 -5.76
N GLY A 21 19.15 -26.93 -6.33
CA GLY A 21 19.19 -28.31 -6.82
C GLY A 21 18.23 -28.59 -8.00
N THR A 22 18.01 -27.59 -8.86
CA THR A 22 16.99 -27.64 -9.92
C THR A 22 17.58 -27.97 -11.30
N LYS A 23 16.78 -28.57 -12.19
CA LYS A 23 17.26 -29.08 -13.49
C LYS A 23 16.93 -28.19 -14.68
N THR A 24 15.94 -27.31 -14.57
CA THR A 24 15.53 -26.41 -15.66
C THR A 24 15.45 -24.98 -15.14
N LEU A 25 15.63 -24.01 -16.04
CA LEU A 25 15.52 -22.58 -15.69
C LEU A 25 14.12 -22.27 -15.10
N LYS A 26 13.08 -22.86 -15.67
CA LYS A 26 11.70 -22.75 -15.18
C LYS A 26 11.58 -23.25 -13.74
N ASP A 27 12.18 -24.39 -13.42
CA ASP A 27 12.11 -24.96 -12.07
C ASP A 27 12.90 -24.11 -11.07
N THR A 28 14.08 -23.63 -11.47
CA THR A 28 14.90 -22.71 -10.67
C THR A 28 14.12 -21.45 -10.33
N VAL A 29 13.53 -20.79 -11.34
CA VAL A 29 12.73 -19.57 -11.15
C VAL A 29 11.51 -19.85 -10.28
N ASN A 30 10.75 -20.91 -10.55
CA ASN A 30 9.55 -21.24 -9.76
C ASN A 30 9.87 -21.63 -8.32
N GLU A 31 10.98 -22.33 -8.06
CA GLU A 31 11.43 -22.67 -6.72
C GLU A 31 11.94 -21.43 -5.97
N ALA A 32 12.73 -20.57 -6.62
CA ALA A 32 13.18 -19.31 -6.03
C ALA A 32 12.00 -18.43 -5.62
N LEU A 33 10.99 -18.29 -6.50
CA LEU A 33 9.75 -17.56 -6.20
C LEU A 33 8.98 -18.20 -5.03
N ARG A 34 8.89 -19.54 -4.98
CA ARG A 34 8.25 -20.26 -3.86
C ARG A 34 8.98 -20.07 -2.54
N ARG A 35 10.31 -19.94 -2.53
CA ARG A 35 11.08 -19.67 -1.31
C ARG A 35 11.04 -18.19 -0.89
N ALA A 36 10.95 -17.28 -1.85
CA ALA A 36 10.87 -15.84 -1.58
C ALA A 36 9.50 -15.42 -1.00
N ALA A 37 8.40 -16.05 -1.45
CA ALA A 37 7.04 -15.68 -1.04
C ALA A 37 6.79 -15.80 0.49
N PRO A 38 7.17 -16.88 1.20
CA PRO A 38 7.03 -16.97 2.66
C PRO A 38 7.77 -15.87 3.42
N THR A 39 8.95 -15.45 2.94
CA THR A 39 9.74 -14.38 3.57
C THR A 39 9.02 -13.04 3.48
N ARG A 40 8.44 -12.74 2.32
CA ARG A 40 7.62 -11.54 2.12
C ARG A 40 6.39 -11.54 3.02
N ASN A 41 5.66 -12.66 3.07
CA ASN A 41 4.46 -12.79 3.89
C ASN A 41 4.76 -12.55 5.38
N ARG A 42 5.86 -13.13 5.89
CA ARG A 42 6.29 -12.89 7.28
C ARG A 42 6.67 -11.43 7.54
N ARG A 43 7.34 -10.78 6.59
CA ARG A 43 7.70 -9.36 6.70
C ARG A 43 6.45 -8.47 6.75
N VAL A 44 5.49 -8.72 5.87
CA VAL A 44 4.20 -8.02 5.83
C VAL A 44 3.42 -8.24 7.13
N ALA A 45 3.28 -9.48 7.60
CA ALA A 45 2.57 -9.79 8.83
C ALA A 45 3.17 -9.03 10.03
N ARG A 46 4.50 -9.04 10.20
CA ARG A 46 5.18 -8.29 11.26
C ARG A 46 5.00 -6.78 11.14
N ALA A 47 5.00 -6.25 9.91
CA ALA A 47 4.75 -4.84 9.68
C ALA A 47 3.32 -4.47 10.10
N LEU A 48 2.33 -5.28 9.71
CA LEU A 48 0.94 -5.09 10.12
C LEU A 48 0.77 -5.22 11.65
N ASP A 49 1.46 -6.14 12.31
CA ASP A 49 1.45 -6.24 13.78
C ASP A 49 2.02 -5.00 14.46
N THR A 50 2.99 -4.33 13.81
CA THR A 50 3.60 -3.10 14.32
C THR A 50 2.71 -1.88 14.09
N LEU A 51 2.04 -1.81 12.94
CA LEU A 51 1.22 -0.67 12.52
C LEU A 51 -0.22 -0.73 13.07
N ALA A 52 -0.81 -1.92 13.14
CA ALA A 52 -2.17 -2.10 13.60
C ALA A 52 -2.23 -2.18 15.13
N LYS A 53 -2.83 -1.16 15.75
CA LYS A 53 -3.21 -1.23 17.17
C LYS A 53 -4.18 -2.39 17.41
N ALA A 54 -4.24 -2.90 18.64
CA ALA A 54 -5.10 -4.03 19.00
C ALA A 54 -6.60 -3.84 18.67
N ARG A 55 -7.09 -2.59 18.60
CA ARG A 55 -8.47 -2.26 18.20
C ARG A 55 -8.76 -2.41 16.71
N PHE A 56 -7.75 -2.58 15.87
CA PHE A 56 -7.87 -2.66 14.41
C PHE A 56 -7.65 -4.08 13.85
N ARG A 57 -7.99 -5.12 14.63
CA ARG A 57 -7.82 -6.52 14.19
C ARG A 57 -8.58 -6.83 12.90
N ALA A 58 -9.78 -6.29 12.74
CA ALA A 58 -10.58 -6.49 11.52
C ALA A 58 -9.89 -5.87 10.28
N VAL A 59 -9.36 -4.65 10.41
CA VAL A 59 -8.56 -3.98 9.36
C VAL A 59 -7.33 -4.82 9.02
N ARG A 60 -6.60 -5.28 10.04
CA ARG A 60 -5.42 -6.13 9.85
C ARG A 60 -5.78 -7.39 9.05
N ALA A 61 -6.86 -8.07 9.44
CA ALA A 61 -7.30 -9.31 8.80
C ALA A 61 -7.71 -9.10 7.33
N ALA A 62 -8.38 -7.98 7.03
CA ALA A 62 -8.74 -7.61 5.65
C ALA A 62 -7.50 -7.23 4.81
N LEU A 63 -6.54 -6.52 5.40
CA LEU A 63 -5.38 -5.99 4.71
C LEU A 63 -4.28 -7.04 4.46
N GLU A 64 -4.11 -7.99 5.38
CA GLU A 64 -3.06 -9.01 5.32
C GLU A 64 -2.99 -9.79 4.00
N PRO A 65 -4.09 -10.36 3.46
CA PRO A 65 -4.02 -11.09 2.19
C PRO A 65 -3.62 -10.19 1.01
N LEU A 66 -4.14 -8.96 0.94
CA LEU A 66 -3.82 -7.99 -0.10
C LEU A 66 -2.35 -7.55 -0.03
N ALA A 67 -1.85 -7.33 1.19
CA ALA A 67 -0.46 -6.95 1.40
C ALA A 67 0.48 -8.12 1.08
N ALA A 68 0.12 -9.35 1.48
CA ALA A 68 0.87 -10.57 1.21
C ALA A 68 0.90 -10.96 -0.29
N SER A 69 -0.07 -10.52 -1.09
CA SER A 69 -0.06 -10.66 -2.55
C SER A 69 0.62 -9.47 -3.27
N GLY A 70 0.85 -8.37 -2.57
CA GLY A 70 1.52 -7.18 -3.13
C GLY A 70 0.60 -6.21 -3.84
N GLN A 71 -0.67 -6.24 -3.45
CA GLN A 71 -1.72 -5.37 -3.97
C GLN A 71 -1.93 -4.10 -3.12
N VAL A 72 -1.14 -3.91 -2.07
CA VAL A 72 -1.22 -2.73 -1.18
C VAL A 72 0.02 -1.89 -1.37
N ALA A 73 -0.17 -0.61 -1.67
CA ALA A 73 0.85 0.43 -1.63
C ALA A 73 0.47 1.47 -0.57
N ARG A 74 1.42 2.34 -0.21
CA ARG A 74 1.21 3.45 0.72
C ARG A 74 1.59 4.78 0.04
N ALA A 75 0.82 5.82 0.34
CA ALA A 75 1.17 7.18 -0.07
C ALA A 75 2.13 7.80 0.95
N GLY A 76 3.23 8.40 0.51
CA GLY A 76 4.26 8.95 1.41
C GLY A 76 3.73 10.02 2.38
N ILE A 77 2.69 10.75 1.98
CA ILE A 77 2.03 11.73 2.86
C ILE A 77 1.39 11.09 4.10
N ALA A 78 0.91 9.84 3.99
CA ALA A 78 0.30 9.10 5.10
C ALA A 78 1.36 8.61 6.11
N ASP A 79 2.62 8.45 5.70
CA ASP A 79 3.73 8.11 6.60
C ASP A 79 3.91 9.20 7.68
N LEU A 80 3.64 10.47 7.35
CA LEU A 80 3.74 11.57 8.31
C LEU A 80 2.69 11.45 9.42
N GLU A 81 1.50 10.93 9.14
CA GLU A 81 0.46 10.69 10.14
C GLU A 81 0.87 9.57 11.09
N VAL A 82 1.48 8.50 10.55
CA VAL A 82 2.06 7.41 11.33
C VAL A 82 3.17 7.94 12.23
N GLY A 83 4.09 8.75 11.68
CA GLY A 83 5.17 9.38 12.43
C GLY A 83 4.67 10.32 13.53
N PHE A 84 3.66 11.15 13.25
CA PHE A 84 3.02 12.04 14.21
C PHE A 84 2.40 11.28 15.39
N SER A 85 1.91 10.06 15.15
CA SER A 85 1.31 9.22 16.20
C SER A 85 2.32 8.60 17.18
N ALA A 86 3.62 8.65 16.87
CA ALA A 86 4.67 8.11 17.71
C ALA A 86 4.89 8.96 18.97
N ARG A 87 5.05 8.32 20.12
CA ARG A 87 5.26 8.99 21.42
C ARG A 87 6.72 9.30 21.72
N ASN A 88 7.65 8.70 20.98
CA ASN A 88 9.09 8.87 21.11
C ASN A 88 9.83 8.33 19.87
N LEU A 89 11.14 8.60 19.81
CA LEU A 89 12.01 8.17 18.71
C LEU A 89 12.01 6.65 18.50
N GLY A 90 12.03 5.86 19.57
CA GLY A 90 12.04 4.39 19.46
C GLY A 90 10.75 3.83 18.85
N GLU A 91 9.60 4.42 19.17
CA GLU A 91 8.33 4.08 18.53
C GLU A 91 8.29 4.56 17.08
N TRP A 92 8.74 5.78 16.80
CA TRP A 92 8.81 6.34 15.44
C TRP A 92 9.65 5.45 14.52
N THR A 93 10.87 5.08 14.95
CA THR A 93 11.78 4.25 14.15
C THR A 93 11.16 2.88 13.84
N ARG A 94 10.47 2.26 14.79
CA ARG A 94 9.79 0.98 14.57
C ARG A 94 8.63 1.10 13.57
N LEU A 95 7.82 2.15 13.69
CA LEU A 95 6.69 2.37 12.78
C LEU A 95 7.17 2.64 11.35
N VAL A 96 8.16 3.52 11.16
CA VAL A 96 8.73 3.82 9.83
C VAL A 96 9.41 2.60 9.22
N ALA A 97 10.12 1.79 10.01
CA ALA A 97 10.71 0.55 9.52
C ALA A 97 9.63 -0.46 9.05
N ALA A 98 8.47 -0.50 9.71
CA ALA A 98 7.35 -1.34 9.30
C ALA A 98 6.74 -0.89 7.96
N LEU A 99 6.64 0.42 7.71
CA LEU A 99 6.12 0.97 6.45
C LEU A 99 6.94 0.52 5.23
N ALA A 100 8.23 0.24 5.39
CA ALA A 100 9.10 -0.26 4.31
C ALA A 100 8.68 -1.65 3.75
N ALA A 101 7.71 -2.33 4.36
CA ALA A 101 7.12 -3.56 3.82
C ALA A 101 6.16 -3.31 2.64
N PHE A 102 5.72 -2.06 2.44
CA PHE A 102 4.76 -1.67 1.41
C PHE A 102 5.43 -0.77 0.35
N PRO A 103 5.14 -0.96 -0.95
CA PRO A 103 5.55 -0.04 -2.00
C PRO A 103 5.10 1.39 -1.70
N LEU A 104 6.00 2.34 -1.96
CA LEU A 104 5.81 3.76 -1.69
C LEU A 104 5.39 4.49 -2.97
N ILE A 105 4.32 5.28 -2.88
CA ILE A 105 3.90 6.25 -3.89
C ILE A 105 4.17 7.62 -3.31
N GLU A 106 5.25 8.25 -3.78
CA GLU A 106 5.68 9.54 -3.26
C GLU A 106 4.75 10.65 -3.76
N THR A 107 4.50 11.64 -2.92
CA THR A 107 3.75 12.83 -3.34
C THR A 107 4.62 13.68 -4.26
N ASP A 108 4.07 14.07 -5.40
CA ASP A 108 4.75 14.93 -6.37
C ASP A 108 3.89 16.17 -6.72
N ALA A 109 4.39 16.98 -7.65
CA ALA A 109 3.70 18.18 -8.07
C ALA A 109 2.37 17.90 -8.82
N VAL A 110 2.23 16.73 -9.47
CA VAL A 110 0.99 16.31 -10.15
C VAL A 110 -0.09 16.07 -9.10
N HIS A 111 0.24 15.34 -8.03
CA HIS A 111 -0.69 15.05 -6.93
C HIS A 111 -1.18 16.34 -6.25
N VAL A 112 -0.28 17.31 -6.01
CA VAL A 112 -0.67 18.61 -5.43
C VAL A 112 -1.60 19.41 -6.34
N ARG A 113 -1.34 19.43 -7.66
CA ARG A 113 -2.24 20.10 -8.62
C ARG A 113 -3.61 19.42 -8.64
N ARG A 114 -3.63 18.08 -8.65
CA ARG A 114 -4.88 17.33 -8.65
C ARG A 114 -5.68 17.54 -7.37
N ALA A 115 -5.03 17.53 -6.20
CA ALA A 115 -5.66 17.84 -4.92
C ALA A 115 -6.38 19.20 -4.91
N ARG A 116 -5.76 20.25 -5.48
CA ARG A 116 -6.40 21.58 -5.63
C ARG A 116 -7.63 21.54 -6.55
N GLN A 117 -7.58 20.76 -7.63
CA GLN A 117 -8.73 20.57 -8.51
C GLN A 117 -9.88 19.86 -7.79
N VAL A 118 -9.59 18.78 -7.05
CA VAL A 118 -10.59 18.06 -6.26
C VAL A 118 -11.20 18.99 -5.21
N GLN A 119 -10.40 19.79 -4.51
CA GLN A 119 -10.89 20.78 -3.57
C GLN A 119 -11.84 21.80 -4.23
N ARG A 120 -11.52 22.26 -5.45
CA ARG A 120 -12.41 23.12 -6.25
C ARG A 120 -13.72 22.41 -6.61
N LEU A 121 -13.67 21.13 -7.00
CA LEU A 121 -14.84 20.32 -7.36
C LEU A 121 -15.76 20.03 -6.17
N LEU A 122 -15.20 19.90 -4.97
CA LEU A 122 -15.96 19.82 -3.72
C LEU A 122 -16.66 21.15 -3.43
N ALA A 123 -15.91 22.25 -3.50
CA ALA A 123 -16.44 23.60 -3.25
C ALA A 123 -17.56 23.96 -4.25
N SER A 124 -17.44 23.60 -5.53
CA SER A 124 -18.47 23.86 -6.53
C SER A 124 -19.78 23.08 -6.29
N ARG A 125 -19.76 22.08 -5.41
CA ARG A 125 -20.94 21.32 -4.97
C ARG A 125 -21.42 21.71 -3.57
N GLY A 126 -20.92 22.81 -3.01
CA GLY A 126 -21.24 23.24 -1.64
C GLY A 126 -20.68 22.32 -0.55
N LEU A 127 -19.76 21.40 -0.90
CA LEU A 127 -19.10 20.53 0.06
C LEU A 127 -17.87 21.22 0.63
N ARG A 128 -17.71 21.17 1.95
CA ARG A 128 -16.49 21.65 2.62
C ARG A 128 -15.28 20.85 2.12
N GLY A 129 -14.14 21.51 1.91
CA GLY A 129 -12.89 20.83 1.54
C GLY A 129 -12.51 19.73 2.55
N ARG A 130 -11.89 18.65 2.05
CA ARG A 130 -11.34 17.55 2.87
C ARG A 130 -9.94 17.88 3.37
N LYS A 131 -9.39 17.05 4.26
CA LYS A 131 -8.05 17.24 4.82
C LYS A 131 -7.01 17.17 3.69
N VAL A 132 -5.91 17.90 3.85
CA VAL A 132 -4.83 17.93 2.86
C VAL A 132 -4.23 16.53 2.62
N PRO A 133 -3.95 15.70 3.64
CA PRO A 133 -3.51 14.32 3.43
C PRO A 133 -4.49 13.50 2.59
N ASP A 134 -5.80 13.52 2.89
CA ASP A 134 -6.81 12.76 2.15
C ASP A 134 -6.83 13.12 0.66
N LEU A 135 -6.75 14.42 0.35
CA LEU A 135 -6.71 14.90 -1.04
C LEU A 135 -5.45 14.43 -1.79
N LEU A 136 -4.30 14.38 -1.10
CA LEU A 136 -3.03 13.93 -1.70
C LEU A 136 -2.99 12.40 -1.84
N ILE A 137 -3.52 11.66 -0.88
CA ILE A 137 -3.68 10.20 -0.95
C ILE A 137 -4.58 9.84 -2.14
N ALA A 138 -5.74 10.50 -2.25
CA ALA A 138 -6.68 10.27 -3.33
C ALA A 138 -6.06 10.61 -4.70
N ALA A 139 -5.34 11.73 -4.80
CA ALA A 139 -4.67 12.11 -6.05
C ALA A 139 -3.58 11.11 -6.45
N ALA A 140 -2.79 10.61 -5.50
CA ALA A 140 -1.75 9.62 -5.76
C ALA A 140 -2.33 8.27 -6.22
N ALA A 141 -3.42 7.83 -5.60
CA ALA A 141 -4.13 6.62 -5.99
C ALA A 141 -4.76 6.75 -7.39
N GLU A 142 -5.41 7.88 -7.66
CA GLU A 142 -6.04 8.16 -8.96
C GLU A 142 -5.00 8.13 -10.09
N GLU A 143 -3.87 8.84 -9.93
CA GLU A 143 -2.81 8.87 -10.94
C GLU A 143 -2.15 7.50 -11.15
N SER A 144 -2.05 6.71 -10.09
CA SER A 144 -1.48 5.35 -10.14
C SER A 144 -2.48 4.29 -10.62
N GLY A 145 -3.74 4.65 -10.91
CA GLY A 145 -4.79 3.71 -11.28
C GLY A 145 -5.17 2.73 -10.17
N LEU A 146 -5.02 3.13 -8.91
CA LEU A 146 -5.29 2.32 -7.72
C LEU A 146 -6.58 2.76 -7.02
N ALA A 147 -7.22 1.82 -6.34
CA ALA A 147 -8.28 2.13 -5.40
C ALA A 147 -7.71 2.67 -4.09
N VAL A 148 -8.39 3.64 -3.47
CA VAL A 148 -8.08 4.02 -2.08
C VAL A 148 -8.78 3.05 -1.15
N LEU A 149 -8.01 2.32 -0.34
CA LEU A 149 -8.53 1.48 0.73
C LEU A 149 -8.57 2.28 2.04
N HIS A 150 -9.76 2.55 2.59
CA HIS A 150 -9.94 3.51 3.69
C HIS A 150 -10.89 3.04 4.80
N TYR A 151 -10.88 3.78 5.92
CA TYR A 151 -11.90 3.76 6.96
C TYR A 151 -12.21 5.19 7.42
N ASP A 152 -12.38 6.09 6.45
CA ASP A 152 -12.76 7.49 6.66
C ASP A 152 -13.81 7.88 5.59
N ALA A 153 -14.97 8.37 6.02
CA ALA A 153 -16.06 8.77 5.13
C ALA A 153 -15.71 9.97 4.24
N ASP A 154 -14.62 10.69 4.54
CA ASP A 154 -14.13 11.78 3.70
C ASP A 154 -13.77 11.31 2.28
N PHE A 155 -13.31 10.07 2.12
CA PHE A 155 -13.03 9.48 0.80
C PHE A 155 -14.29 9.20 -0.02
N ASP A 156 -15.45 8.95 0.63
CA ASP A 156 -16.73 8.82 -0.07
C ASP A 156 -17.14 10.16 -0.69
N LEU A 157 -16.78 11.28 -0.08
CA LEU A 157 -17.05 12.61 -0.64
C LEU A 157 -16.08 12.94 -1.79
N ILE A 158 -14.82 12.49 -1.70
CA ILE A 158 -13.84 12.64 -2.77
C ILE A 158 -14.29 11.83 -3.99
N THR A 159 -14.62 10.54 -3.84
CA THR A 159 -15.07 9.71 -4.97
C THR A 159 -16.35 10.24 -5.63
N ARG A 160 -17.28 10.86 -4.89
CA ARG A 160 -18.46 11.52 -5.48
C ARG A 160 -18.12 12.61 -6.49
N VAL A 161 -16.95 13.26 -6.37
CA VAL A 161 -16.54 14.34 -7.27
C VAL A 161 -15.49 13.94 -8.29
N THR A 162 -14.72 12.87 -8.03
CA THR A 162 -13.67 12.37 -8.93
C THR A 162 -14.09 11.14 -9.74
N GLY A 163 -15.02 10.33 -9.22
CA GLY A 163 -15.36 9.02 -9.76
C GLY A 163 -14.28 7.95 -9.54
N GLN A 164 -13.21 8.26 -8.79
CA GLN A 164 -12.11 7.32 -8.57
C GLN A 164 -12.55 6.14 -7.67
N PRO A 165 -11.95 4.95 -7.84
CA PRO A 165 -12.27 3.81 -6.99
C PRO A 165 -11.83 4.06 -5.54
N CYS A 166 -12.76 3.85 -4.61
CA CYS A 166 -12.53 3.85 -3.17
C CYS A 166 -13.23 2.63 -2.57
N GLU A 167 -12.59 2.00 -1.58
CA GLU A 167 -13.08 0.81 -0.90
C GLU A 167 -12.93 0.98 0.61
N TRP A 168 -14.02 0.69 1.33
CA TRP A 168 -13.98 0.54 2.77
C TRP A 168 -13.23 -0.75 3.13
N VAL A 169 -12.16 -0.64 3.92
CA VAL A 169 -11.31 -1.80 4.30
C VAL A 169 -12.09 -2.87 5.07
N VAL A 170 -13.08 -2.41 5.83
CA VAL A 170 -14.13 -3.20 6.47
C VAL A 170 -15.40 -2.36 6.46
N PRO A 171 -16.61 -2.94 6.62
CA PRO A 171 -17.85 -2.19 6.57
C PRO A 171 -17.86 -0.97 7.50
N ALA A 172 -18.40 0.16 7.03
CA ALA A 172 -18.49 1.37 7.84
C ALA A 172 -19.24 1.12 9.16
N GLY A 173 -18.70 1.64 10.26
CA GLY A 173 -19.27 1.45 11.61
C GLY A 173 -18.96 0.09 12.25
N SER A 174 -18.09 -0.75 11.65
CA SER A 174 -17.69 -2.05 12.23
C SER A 174 -16.49 -1.99 13.18
N ILE A 175 -15.88 -0.81 13.34
CA ILE A 175 -14.75 -0.55 14.24
C ILE A 175 -15.12 0.62 15.14
N ASP A 176 -15.01 0.40 16.45
CA ASP A 176 -15.15 1.39 17.53
C ASP A 176 -13.84 2.18 17.81
#